data_AF-A0A7X9F3D1-F1
#
_entry.id   AF-A0A7X9F3D1-F1
#
_cell.length_a   1.000
_cell.length_b   1.000
_cell.length_c   1.000
_cell.angle_alpha   90.00
_cell.angle_beta   90.00
_cell.angle_gamma   90.00
#
_symmetry.space_group_name_H-M   'P 1'
#
loop_
_entity.id
_entity.type
_entity.pdbx_description
1 polymer ?
#
loop_
_entity_poly.entity_id
_entity_poly.type
_entity_poly.pdbx_seq_one_letter_code
_entity_poly.pdbx_strand_id
1 'polypeptide(L)' 'MNLRSLAEQYRRELLDNIILFWEKNSVDREHGGFFTCLDREGKVYDTDKFVWLQARQVWMFAFLYN' A
#
# COMPACT_ATOMS: atom_id res chain seq x y z
N MET A 1 29.33 3.83 2.00
CA MET A 1 27.91 3.72 1.62
C MET A 1 27.74 4.28 0.21
N ASN A 2 27.23 3.51 -0.74
CA ASN A 2 27.02 3.98 -2.12
C ASN A 2 25.58 4.51 -2.24
N LEU A 3 25.42 5.80 -2.53
CA LEU A 3 24.09 6.43 -2.59
C LEU A 3 23.22 5.88 -3.73
N ARG A 4 23.84 5.47 -4.86
CA ARG A 4 23.09 4.88 -5.98
C ARG A 4 22.53 3.52 -5.62
N SER A 5 23.30 2.67 -4.93
CA SER A 5 22.79 1.36 -4.51
C SER A 5 21.66 1.50 -3.50
N LEU A 6 21.74 2.50 -2.61
CA LEU A 6 20.70 2.77 -1.63
C LEU A 6 19.41 3.27 -2.31
N ALA A 7 19.52 4.18 -3.27
CA ALA A 7 18.37 4.65 -4.05
C ALA A 7 17.66 3.50 -4.79
N GLU A 8 18.41 2.62 -5.44
CA GLU A 8 17.83 1.45 -6.12
C GLU A 8 17.22 0.43 -5.15
N GLN A 9 17.78 0.30 -3.94
CA GLN A 9 17.16 -0.54 -2.91
C GLN A 9 15.78 0.00 -2.52
N TYR A 10 15.66 1.28 -2.20
CA TYR A 10 14.38 1.88 -1.83
C TYR A 10 13.38 1.88 -2.99
N ARG A 11 13.83 2.12 -4.22
CA ARG A 11 12.96 2.07 -5.40
C ARG A 11 12.35 0.69 -5.59
N ARG A 12 13.16 -0.38 -5.51
CA ARG A 12 12.67 -1.76 -5.61
C ARG A 12 11.76 -2.13 -4.45
N GLU A 13 12.13 -1.77 -3.23
CA GLU A 13 11.29 -2.07 -2.06
C GLU A 13 9.91 -1.41 -2.17
N LEU A 14 9.86 -0.15 -2.64
CA LEU A 14 8.60 0.56 -2.85
C LEU A 14 7.76 -0.11 -3.94
N LEU A 15 8.32 -0.28 -5.15
CA LEU A 15 7.54 -0.67 -6.33
C LEU A 15 7.27 -2.17 -6.40
N ASP A 16 8.25 -3.00 -6.02
CA ASP A 16 8.20 -4.44 -6.22
C ASP A 16 7.72 -5.19 -4.96
N ASN A 17 7.53 -4.49 -3.83
CA ASN A 17 7.06 -5.09 -2.58
C ASN A 17 5.89 -4.30 -1.97
N ILE A 18 6.13 -3.07 -1.50
CA ILE A 18 5.15 -2.31 -0.71
C ILE A 18 3.88 -2.01 -1.51
N ILE A 19 4.01 -1.44 -2.71
CA ILE A 19 2.84 -1.06 -3.51
C ILE A 19 2.06 -2.29 -3.97
N LEU A 20 2.75 -3.36 -4.39
CA LEU A 20 2.11 -4.61 -4.77
C LEU A 20 1.34 -5.26 -3.62
N PHE A 21 1.84 -5.17 -2.37
CA PHE A 21 1.13 -5.68 -1.20
C PHE A 21 -0.21 -4.97 -1.00
N TRP A 22 -0.22 -3.63 -1.04
CA TRP A 22 -1.45 -2.86 -0.86
C TRP A 22 -2.43 -3.07 -2.01
N GLU A 23 -1.95 -3.03 -3.26
CA GLU A 23 -2.79 -3.23 -4.44
C GLU A 23 -3.48 -4.61 -4.42
N LYS A 24 -2.74 -5.65 -4.01
CA LYS A 24 -3.25 -7.02 -3.98
C LYS A 24 -4.25 -7.27 -2.85
N ASN A 25 -3.95 -6.79 -1.64
CA ASN A 25 -4.60 -7.28 -0.42
C ASN A 25 -5.62 -6.30 0.17
N SER A 26 -5.49 -5.00 -0.09
CA SER A 26 -6.32 -4.00 0.60
C SER A 26 -7.58 -3.60 -0.15
N VAL A 27 -7.63 -3.72 -1.48
CA VAL A 27 -8.73 -3.15 -2.27
C VAL A 27 -10.04 -3.85 -1.99
N ASP A 28 -10.99 -3.13 -1.41
CA ASP A 28 -12.36 -3.61 -1.24
C ASP A 28 -13.14 -3.35 -2.53
N ARG A 29 -13.31 -4.41 -3.32
CA ARG A 29 -14.01 -4.34 -4.62
C ARG A 29 -15.54 -4.38 -4.48
N GLU A 30 -16.07 -4.73 -3.31
CA GLU A 30 -17.51 -4.84 -3.10
C GLU A 30 -18.11 -3.52 -2.61
N HIS A 31 -17.48 -2.87 -1.64
CA HIS A 31 -17.99 -1.64 -1.03
C HIS A 31 -17.13 -0.40 -1.30
N GLY A 32 -15.99 -0.57 -1.97
CA GLY A 32 -15.03 0.50 -2.21
C GLY A 32 -14.16 0.83 -1.01
N GLY A 33 -13.12 1.62 -1.26
CA GLY A 33 -12.07 1.90 -0.28
C GLY A 33 -11.12 0.73 -0.07
N PHE A 34 -10.48 0.70 1.10
CA PHE A 34 -9.38 -0.21 1.39
C PHE A 34 -9.51 -0.84 2.79
N PHE A 35 -9.25 -2.13 2.90
CA PHE A 35 -8.98 -2.80 4.18
C PHE A 35 -7.57 -2.46 4.66
N THR A 36 -7.46 -2.00 5.89
CA THR A 36 -6.17 -1.58 6.49
C THR A 36 -5.73 -2.48 7.64
N CYS A 37 -6.62 -3.34 8.12
CA CYS A 37 -6.34 -4.37 9.10
C CYS A 37 -6.01 -5.69 8.38
N LEU A 38 -4.77 -5.78 7.94
CA LEU A 38 -4.20 -6.94 7.24
C LEU A 38 -3.17 -7.63 8.14
N ASP A 39 -3.22 -8.95 8.23
CA ASP A 39 -2.18 -9.73 8.90
C ASP A 39 -0.88 -9.77 8.07
N ARG A 40 0.11 -10.53 8.56
CA ARG A 40 1.42 -10.62 7.91
C ARG A 40 1.34 -11.20 6.50
N GLU A 41 0.39 -12.08 6.26
CA GLU A 41 0.16 -12.75 4.99
C GLU A 41 -0.76 -11.93 4.06
N GLY A 42 -1.28 -10.78 4.54
CA GLY A 42 -2.17 -9.90 3.80
C GLY A 42 -3.65 -10.29 3.90
N LYS A 43 -4.03 -11.17 4.83
CA LYS A 43 -5.42 -11.53 5.05
C LYS A 43 -6.10 -10.48 5.94
N VAL A 44 -7.31 -10.08 5.54
CA VAL A 44 -8.15 -9.16 6.30
C VAL A 44 -8.60 -9.80 7.61
N TYR A 45 -8.36 -9.12 8.73
CA TYR A 45 -8.84 -9.55 10.06
C TYR A 45 -9.85 -8.57 10.68
N ASP A 46 -10.01 -7.38 10.11
CA ASP A 46 -11.05 -6.40 10.46
C ASP A 46 -11.45 -5.60 9.21
N THR A 47 -12.74 -5.32 9.06
CA THR A 47 -13.32 -4.66 7.88
C THR A 47 -13.57 -3.16 8.08
N ASP A 48 -13.38 -2.63 9.28
CA ASP A 48 -13.61 -1.21 9.56
C ASP A 48 -12.72 -0.29 8.70
N LYS A 49 -13.33 0.81 8.24
CA LYS A 49 -12.69 1.76 7.33
C LYS A 49 -12.25 3.01 8.08
N PHE A 50 -10.99 3.03 8.51
CA PHE A 50 -10.37 4.21 9.14
C PHE A 50 -10.15 5.32 8.11
N VAL A 51 -10.98 6.38 8.16
CA VAL A 51 -11.04 7.45 7.14
C VAL A 51 -9.68 8.09 6.84
N TRP A 52 -8.84 8.30 7.85
CA TRP A 52 -7.49 8.85 7.65
C TRP A 52 -6.61 7.94 6.79
N LEU A 53 -6.69 6.63 6.97
CA LEU A 53 -5.93 5.68 6.17
C LEU A 53 -6.50 5.56 4.75
N GLN A 54 -7.82 5.67 4.59
CA GLN A 54 -8.44 5.76 3.26
C GLN A 54 -7.86 6.93 2.46
N ALA A 55 -7.88 8.13 3.05
CA ALA A 55 -7.39 9.34 2.38
C ALA A 55 -5.89 9.26 2.06
N ARG A 56 -5.07 8.72 2.97
CA ARG A 56 -3.63 8.53 2.75
C ARG A 56 -3.34 7.54 1.63
N GLN A 57 -4.10 6.45 1.54
CA GLN A 57 -3.90 5.45 0.50
C GLN A 57 -4.31 5.98 -0.88
N VAL A 58 -5.43 6.72 -0.97
CA VAL A 58 -5.80 7.45 -2.21
C VAL A 58 -4.69 8.42 -2.60
N TRP A 59 -4.22 9.26 -1.66
CA TRP A 59 -3.15 10.23 -1.93
C TRP A 59 -1.87 9.54 -2.41
N MET A 60 -1.46 8.45 -1.75
CA MET A 60 -0.25 7.70 -2.11
C MET A 60 -0.33 7.17 -3.55
N PHE A 61 -1.43 6.50 -3.94
CA PHE A 61 -1.58 5.99 -5.30
C PHE A 61 -1.68 7.12 -6.33
N ALA A 62 -2.43 8.18 -6.04
CA ALA A 62 -2.55 9.32 -6.93
C ALA A 62 -1.20 10.04 -7.13
N PHE A 63 -0.40 10.17 -6.07
CA PHE A 63 0.93 10.78 -6.12
C PHE A 63 1.92 9.93 -6.92
N LEU A 64 1.87 8.61 -6.80
CA LEU A 64 2.76 7.70 -7.54
C LEU A 64 2.38 7.55 -9.02
N TYR A 65 1.11 7.80 -9.37
CA TYR A 65 0.64 7.74 -10.75
C TYR A 65 0.97 9.00 -11.57
N ASN A 66 1.04 10.17 -10.92
CA ASN A 66 1.33 11.46 -11.54
C ASN A 66 2.83 11.58 -11.87
#